data_AF-A0A059FB91-F1
#
_entry.id   AF-A0A059FB91-F1
#
_cell.length_a   1.000
_cell.length_b   1.000
_cell.length_c   1.000
_cell.angle_alpha   90.00
_cell.angle_beta   90.00
_cell.angle_gamma   90.00
#
_symmetry.space_group_name_H-M   'P 1'
#
loop_
_entity.id
_entity.type
_entity.pdbx_description
1 polymer ?
#
loop_
_entity_poly.entity_id
_entity_poly.type
_entity_poly.pdbx_seq_one_letter_code
_entity_poly.pdbx_strand_id
1 'polypeptide(L)'
;MAVRFDPFMCAPSEAVAQLKDWLKSYEEQSSGTGEPIELTLDTSSANAPDLEALAQQNNLSTDAFLQKVIQSDLVVDMLGFTPGFAYVDGVDKSLVAERLSVPRVRVPAGSVGLLSGQIGLYALGGPGGWPIIGRVHERLFDAKRHEPFLLQAGQPISLKLVGG
;
A
#
# COMPACT_ATOMS: atom_id res chain seq x y z
N MET A 1 4.62 9.35 -11.47
CA MET A 1 5.13 10.54 -10.76
C MET A 1 4.54 11.81 -11.38
N ALA A 2 4.13 12.78 -10.57
CA ALA A 2 3.69 14.10 -11.02
C ALA A 2 4.67 15.16 -10.50
N VAL A 3 5.12 16.07 -11.37
CA VAL A 3 6.03 17.18 -11.01
C VAL A 3 5.24 18.48 -11.03
N ARG A 4 5.32 19.25 -9.94
CA ARG A 4 4.76 20.60 -9.84
C ARG A 4 5.90 21.60 -9.75
N PHE A 5 5.83 22.67 -10.53
CA PHE A 5 6.80 23.76 -10.51
C PHE A 5 6.07 25.10 -10.66
N ASP A 6 6.70 26.18 -10.23
CA ASP A 6 6.17 27.54 -10.38
C ASP A 6 6.61 28.11 -11.75
N PRO A 7 5.68 28.39 -12.67
CA PRO A 7 6.02 28.89 -14.00
C PRO A 7 6.59 30.31 -13.99
N PHE A 8 6.45 31.06 -12.89
CA PHE A 8 7.06 32.39 -12.74
C PHE A 8 8.54 32.31 -12.33
N MET A 9 8.97 31.17 -11.78
CA MET A 9 10.34 30.94 -11.33
C MET A 9 11.16 30.10 -12.32
N CYS A 10 10.51 29.28 -13.16
CA CYS A 10 11.16 28.38 -14.10
C CYS A 10 10.27 28.13 -15.32
N ALA A 11 10.79 28.32 -16.54
CA ALA A 11 10.02 28.03 -17.73
C ALA A 11 9.78 26.51 -17.86
N PRO A 12 8.64 26.06 -18.44
CA PRO A 12 8.35 24.63 -18.58
C PRO A 12 9.45 23.82 -19.29
N SER A 13 10.10 24.39 -20.32
CA SER A 13 11.21 23.76 -21.03
C SER A 13 12.44 23.57 -20.15
N GLU A 14 12.72 24.52 -19.26
CA GLU A 14 13.84 24.48 -18.34
C GLU A 14 13.60 23.46 -17.23
N ALA A 15 12.37 23.42 -16.67
CA ALA A 15 11.97 22.40 -15.70
C ALA A 15 12.10 20.98 -16.27
N VAL A 16 11.73 20.78 -17.54
CA VAL A 16 11.89 19.48 -18.23
C VAL A 16 13.37 19.14 -18.45
N ALA A 17 14.21 20.11 -18.82
CA ALA A 17 15.64 19.87 -18.99
C ALA A 17 16.32 19.47 -17.67
N GLN A 18 16.04 20.21 -16.59
CA GLN A 18 16.56 19.91 -15.26
C GLN A 18 16.11 18.52 -14.77
N LEU A 19 14.84 18.17 -14.97
CA LEU A 19 14.32 16.85 -14.60
C LEU A 19 15.05 15.73 -15.36
N LYS A 20 15.30 15.89 -16.67
CA LYS A 20 16.02 14.91 -17.48
C LYS A 20 17.45 14.72 -17.00
N ASP A 21 18.12 15.78 -16.57
CA ASP A 21 19.49 15.69 -16.07
C ASP A 21 19.55 15.04 -14.69
N TRP A 22 18.60 15.33 -13.79
CA TRP A 22 18.49 14.62 -12.51
C TRP A 22 18.19 13.13 -12.67
N LEU A 23 17.30 12.77 -13.61
CA LEU A 23 16.98 11.36 -13.86
C LEU A 23 18.21 10.55 -14.30
N LYS A 24 19.09 11.13 -15.14
CA LYS A 24 20.35 10.47 -15.53
C LYS A 24 21.25 10.16 -14.33
N SER A 25 21.26 11.03 -13.32
CA SER A 25 22.08 10.82 -12.11
C SER A 25 21.45 9.89 -11.06
N TYR A 26 20.14 9.63 -11.16
CA TYR A 26 19.40 8.87 -10.16
C TYR A 26 19.48 7.35 -10.35
N GLU A 27 19.58 6.88 -11.61
CA GLU A 27 19.67 5.45 -11.93
C GLU A 27 20.89 4.75 -11.31
N GLU A 28 21.90 5.50 -10.87
CA GLU A 28 23.13 4.97 -10.27
C GLU A 28 23.03 4.68 -8.76
N GLN A 29 21.95 5.08 -8.07
CA GLN A 29 21.90 5.08 -6.58
C GLN A 29 20.80 4.23 -5.92
N SER A 30 19.83 3.70 -6.66
CA SER A 30 18.63 3.11 -6.04
C SER A 30 18.69 1.57 -5.93
N SER A 31 19.06 1.08 -4.75
CA SER A 31 18.60 -0.20 -4.20
C SER A 31 18.04 0.06 -2.79
N GLY A 32 16.75 -0.21 -2.61
CA GLY A 32 16.08 -0.07 -1.32
C GLY A 32 16.70 -1.04 -0.31
N THR A 33 17.45 -0.51 0.65
CA THR A 33 18.33 -1.28 1.56
C THR A 33 17.92 -1.14 3.03
N GLY A 34 16.63 -0.94 3.30
CA GLY A 34 16.07 -0.92 4.66
C GLY A 34 15.57 -2.29 5.11
N GLU A 35 15.67 -2.59 6.41
CA GLU A 35 14.99 -3.73 7.02
C GLU A 35 13.46 -3.58 6.85
N PRO A 36 12.72 -4.65 6.52
CA PRO A 36 11.27 -4.56 6.37
C PRO A 36 10.56 -4.12 7.65
N ILE A 37 9.60 -3.22 7.54
CA ILE A 37 8.70 -2.88 8.64
C ILE A 37 7.64 -3.97 8.76
N GLU A 38 7.64 -4.71 9.87
CA GLU A 38 6.62 -5.72 10.18
C GLU A 38 5.32 -5.04 10.64
N LEU A 39 4.19 -5.39 9.99
CA LEU A 39 2.85 -4.96 10.37
C LEU A 39 2.01 -6.16 10.82
N THR A 40 1.30 -6.00 11.93
CA THR A 40 0.49 -7.04 12.56
C THR A 40 -0.91 -7.04 11.96
N LEU A 41 -1.22 -8.05 11.14
CA LEU A 41 -2.48 -8.19 10.41
C LEU A 41 -3.50 -9.04 11.19
N ASP A 42 -4.60 -8.43 11.61
CA ASP A 42 -5.80 -9.11 12.11
C ASP A 42 -6.72 -9.47 10.93
N THR A 43 -6.91 -10.77 10.74
CA THR A 43 -7.76 -11.36 9.69
C THR A 43 -9.06 -11.96 10.22
N SER A 44 -9.47 -11.63 11.45
CA SER A 44 -10.77 -12.01 11.98
C SER A 44 -11.90 -11.55 11.05
N SER A 45 -13.01 -12.29 11.04
CA SER A 45 -14.14 -12.02 10.13
C SER A 45 -14.69 -10.59 10.25
N ALA A 46 -14.55 -9.94 11.41
CA ALA A 46 -14.93 -8.55 11.61
C ALA A 46 -14.00 -7.54 10.89
N ASN A 47 -12.72 -7.88 10.73
CA ASN A 47 -11.69 -7.03 10.13
C ASN A 47 -11.36 -7.42 8.68
N ALA A 48 -11.72 -8.63 8.24
CA ALA A 48 -11.45 -9.18 6.91
C ALA A 48 -12.74 -9.61 6.17
N PRO A 49 -13.70 -8.70 5.94
CA PRO A 49 -15.02 -9.04 5.42
C PRO A 49 -15.02 -9.64 4.00
N ASP A 50 -13.96 -9.42 3.21
CA ASP A 50 -13.89 -9.91 1.82
C ASP A 50 -12.91 -11.07 1.64
N LEU A 51 -12.20 -11.49 2.69
CA LEU A 51 -11.12 -12.47 2.60
C LEU A 51 -11.62 -13.83 2.10
N GLU A 52 -12.72 -14.34 2.65
CA GLU A 52 -13.27 -15.64 2.28
C GLU A 52 -13.73 -15.66 0.81
N ALA A 53 -14.45 -14.63 0.38
CA ALA A 53 -14.92 -14.49 -1.00
C ALA A 53 -13.74 -14.38 -1.98
N LEU A 54 -12.72 -13.59 -1.66
CA LEU A 54 -11.51 -13.48 -2.47
C LEU A 54 -10.75 -14.81 -2.58
N ALA A 55 -10.58 -15.52 -1.45
CA ALA A 55 -9.92 -16.82 -1.45
C ALA A 55 -10.67 -17.82 -2.34
N GLN A 56 -12.00 -17.86 -2.23
CA GLN A 56 -12.85 -18.71 -3.06
C GLN A 56 -12.75 -18.37 -4.55
N GLN A 57 -12.76 -17.08 -4.91
CA GLN A 57 -12.58 -16.63 -6.30
C GLN A 57 -11.24 -17.07 -6.90
N ASN A 58 -10.21 -17.18 -6.06
CA ASN A 58 -8.88 -17.67 -6.44
C ASN A 58 -8.73 -19.19 -6.34
N ASN A 59 -9.79 -19.92 -6.01
CA ASN A 59 -9.78 -21.38 -5.78
C ASN A 59 -8.79 -21.81 -4.68
N LEU A 60 -8.68 -21.01 -3.61
CA LEU A 60 -7.80 -21.25 -2.48
C LEU A 60 -8.59 -21.29 -1.16
N SER A 61 -8.03 -21.95 -0.15
CA SER A 61 -8.46 -21.69 1.23
C SER A 61 -8.01 -20.30 1.67
N THR A 62 -8.68 -19.73 2.67
CA THR A 62 -8.28 -18.44 3.28
C THR A 62 -6.82 -18.46 3.73
N ASP A 63 -6.37 -19.56 4.33
CA ASP A 63 -5.00 -19.71 4.79
C ASP A 63 -4.01 -19.73 3.64
N ALA A 64 -4.28 -20.52 2.60
CA ALA A 64 -3.40 -20.59 1.43
C ALA A 64 -3.33 -19.25 0.68
N PHE A 65 -4.46 -18.54 0.61
CA PHE A 65 -4.53 -17.20 0.04
C PHE A 65 -3.69 -16.20 0.83
N LEU A 66 -3.87 -16.14 2.17
CA LEU A 66 -3.08 -15.26 3.03
C LEU A 66 -1.59 -15.62 2.99
N GLN A 67 -1.24 -16.90 2.99
CA GLN A 67 0.16 -17.33 2.89
C GLN A 67 0.83 -16.76 1.63
N LYS A 68 0.15 -16.79 0.48
CA LYS A 68 0.66 -16.16 -0.75
C LYS A 68 0.84 -14.65 -0.61
N VAL A 69 -0.11 -13.97 0.03
CA VAL A 69 -0.02 -12.51 0.27
C VAL A 69 1.15 -12.17 1.20
N ILE A 70 1.30 -12.87 2.34
CA ILE A 70 2.34 -12.53 3.34
C ILE A 70 3.75 -12.94 2.90
N GLN A 71 3.88 -13.93 2.00
CA GLN A 71 5.17 -14.35 1.41
C GLN A 71 5.59 -13.48 0.21
N SER A 72 4.77 -12.50 -0.17
CA SER A 72 5.08 -11.58 -1.27
C SER A 72 6.19 -10.60 -0.87
N ASP A 73 7.00 -10.19 -1.84
CA ASP A 73 8.06 -9.19 -1.65
C ASP A 73 7.46 -7.78 -1.65
N LEU A 74 6.81 -7.41 -0.54
CA LEU A 74 6.01 -6.19 -0.43
C LEU A 74 6.87 -4.94 -0.24
N VAL A 75 6.69 -3.96 -1.13
CA VAL A 75 7.40 -2.66 -1.07
C VAL A 75 6.42 -1.52 -1.26
N VAL A 76 6.52 -0.49 -0.42
CA VAL A 76 5.73 0.73 -0.56
C VAL A 76 6.15 1.46 -1.83
N ASP A 77 5.30 1.47 -2.85
CA ASP A 77 5.54 2.21 -4.11
C ASP A 77 5.37 3.71 -3.89
N MET A 78 4.20 4.11 -3.38
CA MET A 78 3.90 5.51 -3.09
C MET A 78 2.95 5.69 -1.92
N LEU A 79 2.99 6.89 -1.34
CA LEU A 79 2.00 7.38 -0.39
C LEU A 79 1.14 8.44 -1.07
N GLY A 80 -0.18 8.38 -0.91
CA GLY A 80 -1.10 9.29 -1.60
C GLY A 80 -2.56 8.94 -1.37
N PHE A 81 -3.49 9.58 -2.07
CA PHE A 81 -4.96 9.50 -1.87
C PHE A 81 -5.48 10.17 -0.58
N THR A 82 -5.04 9.71 0.58
CA THR A 82 -5.24 10.38 1.88
C THR A 82 -3.94 10.37 2.68
N PRO A 83 -3.76 11.23 3.70
CA PRO A 83 -2.55 11.22 4.53
C PRO A 83 -2.25 9.82 5.08
N GLY A 84 -1.13 9.25 4.64
CA GLY A 84 -0.62 7.95 5.07
C GLY A 84 -1.20 6.75 4.35
N PHE A 85 -2.14 6.91 3.41
CA PHE A 85 -2.55 5.79 2.57
C PHE A 85 -1.36 5.35 1.71
N ALA A 86 -1.03 4.06 1.79
CA ALA A 86 0.14 3.49 1.12
C ALA A 86 -0.31 2.50 0.04
N TYR A 87 0.27 2.66 -1.14
CA TYR A 87 0.23 1.69 -2.22
C TYR A 87 1.46 0.82 -2.10
N VAL A 88 1.25 -0.49 -1.98
CA VAL A 88 2.32 -1.47 -1.74
C VAL A 88 2.29 -2.49 -2.86
N ASP A 89 3.35 -2.50 -3.66
CA ASP A 89 3.52 -3.44 -4.77
C ASP A 89 4.15 -4.75 -4.28
N GLY A 90 4.17 -5.76 -5.16
CA GLY A 90 4.90 -7.00 -4.94
C GLY A 90 4.04 -8.21 -4.60
N VAL A 91 2.71 -8.03 -4.44
CA VAL A 91 1.76 -9.13 -4.23
C VAL A 91 1.92 -10.17 -5.34
N ASP A 92 1.91 -11.45 -4.96
CA ASP A 92 1.92 -12.59 -5.88
C ASP A 92 0.92 -12.39 -7.03
N LYS A 93 1.46 -12.29 -8.25
CA LYS A 93 0.69 -11.98 -9.47
C LYS A 93 -0.31 -13.07 -9.86
N SER A 94 -0.24 -14.26 -9.25
CA SER A 94 -1.25 -15.31 -9.43
C SER A 94 -2.55 -15.02 -8.69
N LEU A 95 -2.54 -14.12 -7.71
CA LEU A 95 -3.74 -13.69 -7.01
C LEU A 95 -4.51 -12.64 -7.82
N VAL A 96 -5.76 -12.95 -8.10
CA VAL A 96 -6.71 -12.06 -8.78
C VAL A 96 -7.60 -11.40 -7.74
N ALA A 97 -7.61 -10.08 -7.70
CA ALA A 97 -8.51 -9.29 -6.87
C ALA A 97 -8.95 -8.03 -7.62
N GLU A 98 -10.25 -7.88 -7.81
CA GLU A 98 -10.85 -6.74 -8.49
C GLU A 98 -11.49 -5.76 -7.50
N ARG A 99 -11.71 -4.53 -7.96
CA ARG A 99 -12.45 -3.55 -7.17
C ARG A 99 -13.88 -4.02 -6.96
N LEU A 100 -14.41 -3.69 -5.79
CA LEU A 100 -15.83 -3.88 -5.49
C LEU A 100 -16.67 -3.08 -6.48
N SER A 101 -17.74 -3.69 -6.97
CA SER A 101 -18.70 -3.04 -7.87
C SER A 101 -19.38 -1.82 -7.22
N VAL A 102 -19.61 -1.90 -5.91
CA VAL A 102 -20.11 -0.80 -5.10
C VAL A 102 -19.10 -0.50 -3.99
N PRO A 103 -18.40 0.65 -4.05
CA PRO A 103 -17.46 1.05 -3.00
C PRO A 103 -18.15 1.19 -1.64
N ARG A 104 -17.44 0.84 -0.57
CA ARG A 104 -17.91 1.10 0.80
C ARG A 104 -17.86 2.58 1.09
N VAL A 105 -18.91 3.09 1.73
CA VAL A 105 -18.96 4.46 2.26
C VAL A 105 -17.94 4.65 3.37
N ARG A 106 -17.65 3.59 4.13
CA ARG A 106 -16.72 3.62 5.25
C ARG A 106 -15.90 2.33 5.34
N VAL A 107 -14.59 2.51 5.24
CA VAL A 107 -13.53 1.55 5.53
C VAL A 107 -12.81 2.06 6.78
N PRO A 108 -12.59 1.23 7.82
CA PRO A 108 -11.85 1.63 9.02
C PRO A 108 -10.38 2.00 8.76
N ALA A 109 -9.81 2.86 9.62
CA ALA A 109 -8.37 3.11 9.62
C ALA A 109 -7.59 1.84 10.02
N GLY A 110 -6.48 1.58 9.35
CA GLY A 110 -5.68 0.36 9.44
C GLY A 110 -6.14 -0.76 8.51
N SER A 111 -7.24 -0.61 7.77
CA SER A 111 -7.68 -1.68 6.86
C SER A 111 -6.65 -1.96 5.77
N VAL A 112 -6.54 -3.23 5.39
CA VAL A 112 -5.68 -3.74 4.33
C VAL A 112 -6.57 -4.15 3.17
N GLY A 113 -6.55 -3.34 2.11
CA GLY A 113 -7.21 -3.65 0.85
C GLY A 113 -6.30 -4.42 -0.09
N LEU A 114 -6.88 -5.24 -0.97
CA LEU A 114 -6.14 -5.98 -1.97
C LEU A 114 -6.70 -5.73 -3.38
N LEU A 115 -5.80 -5.50 -4.34
CA LEU A 115 -6.05 -5.64 -5.77
C LEU A 115 -4.98 -6.55 -6.38
N SER A 116 -5.21 -7.05 -7.59
CA SER A 116 -4.22 -7.86 -8.31
C SER A 116 -2.87 -7.13 -8.35
N GLY A 117 -1.85 -7.74 -7.72
CA GLY A 117 -0.49 -7.20 -7.68
C GLY A 117 -0.21 -6.10 -6.64
N GLN A 118 -1.21 -5.64 -5.87
CA GLN A 118 -1.05 -4.49 -4.98
C GLN A 118 -1.87 -4.58 -3.68
N ILE A 119 -1.31 -4.10 -2.58
CA ILE A 119 -1.99 -3.84 -1.31
C ILE A 119 -2.22 -2.33 -1.15
N GLY A 120 -3.40 -1.97 -0.62
CA GLY A 120 -3.73 -0.63 -0.20
C GLY A 120 -3.86 -0.57 1.32
N LEU A 121 -2.99 0.17 1.99
CA LEU A 121 -3.05 0.36 3.44
C LEU A 121 -3.80 1.65 3.76
N TYR A 122 -4.98 1.53 4.38
CA TYR A 122 -5.84 2.66 4.71
C TYR A 122 -5.42 3.32 6.02
N ALA A 123 -4.53 4.31 6.01
CA ALA A 123 -4.10 4.97 7.26
C ALA A 123 -5.21 5.72 7.99
N LEU A 124 -6.20 6.23 7.24
CA LEU A 124 -7.36 6.94 7.77
C LEU A 124 -8.64 6.22 7.35
N GLY A 125 -9.68 6.36 8.16
CA GLY A 125 -11.00 5.84 7.81
C GLY A 125 -11.69 6.71 6.78
N GLY A 126 -12.37 6.10 5.81
CA GLY A 126 -13.02 6.83 4.72
C GLY A 126 -13.65 5.89 3.69
N PRO A 127 -14.21 6.39 2.58
CA PRO A 127 -14.75 5.55 1.54
C PRO A 127 -13.64 4.76 0.82
N GLY A 128 -13.94 3.54 0.39
CA GLY A 128 -12.96 2.66 -0.25
C GLY A 128 -13.62 1.54 -1.06
N GLY A 129 -13.06 1.25 -2.24
CA GLY A 129 -13.58 0.24 -3.17
C GLY A 129 -12.72 -1.01 -3.29
N TRP A 130 -11.71 -1.16 -2.45
CA TRP A 130 -10.86 -2.35 -2.48
C TRP A 130 -11.46 -3.41 -1.55
N PRO A 131 -11.48 -4.68 -1.96
CA PRO A 131 -11.74 -5.79 -1.05
C PRO A 131 -10.80 -5.75 0.15
N ILE A 132 -11.33 -5.89 1.36
CA ILE A 132 -10.60 -5.81 2.62
C ILE A 132 -10.31 -7.21 3.15
N ILE A 133 -9.02 -7.52 3.29
CA ILE A 133 -8.50 -8.83 3.71
C ILE A 133 -8.06 -8.86 5.17
N GLY A 134 -8.12 -7.72 5.86
CA GLY A 134 -7.76 -7.62 7.27
C GLY A 134 -7.51 -6.18 7.70
N ARG A 135 -6.95 -6.03 8.90
CA ARG A 135 -6.62 -4.73 9.48
C ARG A 135 -5.31 -4.81 10.25
N VAL A 136 -4.42 -3.85 10.03
CA VAL A 136 -3.18 -3.72 10.80
C VAL A 136 -3.42 -3.03 12.14
N HIS A 137 -2.69 -3.45 13.17
CA HIS A 137 -2.75 -2.83 14.51
C HIS A 137 -2.01 -1.50 14.56
N GLU A 138 -0.99 -1.35 13.73
CA GLU A 138 -0.11 -0.20 13.71
C GLU A 138 -0.86 1.05 13.25
N ARG A 139 -0.62 2.17 13.95
CA ARG A 139 -1.11 3.48 13.51
C ARG A 139 -0.19 4.01 12.42
N LEU A 140 -0.65 3.90 11.18
CA LEU A 140 0.08 4.28 9.96
C LEU A 140 0.27 5.80 9.81
N PHE A 141 -0.64 6.60 10.35
CA PHE A 141 -0.56 8.06 10.35
C PHE A 141 -1.00 8.66 11.70
N ASP A 142 -0.21 9.60 12.22
CA ASP A 142 -0.53 10.37 13.42
C ASP A 142 0.08 11.78 13.34
N ALA A 143 -0.77 12.79 13.09
CA ALA A 143 -0.35 14.18 12.97
C ALA A 143 0.31 14.77 14.24
N LYS A 144 0.20 14.08 15.40
CA LYS A 144 0.81 14.54 16.66
C LYS A 144 2.21 13.97 16.90
N ARG A 145 2.66 13.00 16.10
CA ARG A 145 4.02 12.44 16.22
C ARG A 145 5.04 13.37 15.58
N HIS A 146 6.29 13.29 16.05
CA HIS A 146 7.43 13.97 15.41
C HIS A 146 7.58 13.51 13.95
N GLU A 147 7.38 12.21 13.70
CA GLU A 147 7.28 11.62 12.37
C GLU A 147 5.83 11.17 12.14
N PRO A 148 5.03 11.94 11.37
CA PRO A 148 3.60 11.66 11.24
C PRO A 148 3.25 10.40 10.46
N PHE A 149 4.13 9.96 9.56
CA PHE A 149 3.93 8.81 8.69
C PHE A 149 4.80 7.65 9.15
N LEU A 150 4.21 6.47 9.35
CA LEU A 150 4.96 5.27 9.71
C LEU A 150 5.75 4.70 8.53
N LEU A 151 5.19 4.81 7.32
CA LEU A 151 5.75 4.24 6.10
C LEU A 151 6.32 5.34 5.21
N GLN A 152 7.26 4.96 4.34
CA GLN A 152 7.89 5.83 3.33
C GLN A 152 7.94 5.11 1.99
N ALA A 153 7.98 5.86 0.88
CA ALA A 153 8.16 5.25 -0.44
C ALA A 153 9.52 4.52 -0.53
N GLY A 154 9.54 3.35 -1.17
CA GLY A 154 10.69 2.46 -1.25
C GLY A 154 10.91 1.58 0.00
N GLN A 155 10.10 1.73 1.05
CA GLN A 155 10.23 0.94 2.28
C GLN A 155 9.67 -0.48 2.07
N PRO A 156 10.47 -1.54 2.29
CA PRO A 156 9.94 -2.90 2.36
C PRO A 156 9.04 -3.07 3.59
N ILE A 157 8.00 -3.88 3.47
CA ILE A 157 7.14 -4.27 4.59
C ILE A 157 7.00 -5.78 4.66
N SER A 158 6.66 -6.29 5.83
CA SER A 158 6.21 -7.67 6.00
C SER A 158 4.89 -7.69 6.77
N LEU A 159 4.05 -8.70 6.48
CA LEU A 159 2.77 -8.88 7.17
C LEU A 159 2.87 -10.09 8.08
N LYS A 160 2.53 -9.91 9.35
CA LYS A 160 2.47 -10.98 10.33
C LYS A 160 1.05 -11.14 10.82
N LEU A 161 0.49 -12.34 10.68
CA LEU A 161 -0.84 -12.64 11.20
C LEU A 161 -0.85 -12.53 12.73
N VAL A 162 -1.92 -12.00 13.30
CA VAL A 162 -2.17 -12.09 14.74
C VAL A 162 -2.18 -13.57 15.11
N GLY A 163 -1.30 -13.98 16.03
CA GLY A 163 -1.25 -15.35 16.53
C GLY A 163 -2.59 -15.71 17.19
N GLY A 164 -3.14 -16.86 16.81
CA GLY A 164 -4.23 -17.51 17.54
C GLY A 164 -3.76 -18.08 18.88
#